data_AF-D5L4Q8-F1
#
_entry.id   AF-D5L4Q8-F1
#
_cell.length_a   1.000
_cell.length_b   1.000
_cell.length_c   1.000
_cell.angle_alpha   90.00
_cell.angle_beta   90.00
_cell.angle_gamma   90.00
#
_symmetry.space_group_name_H-M   'P 1'
#
loop_
_entity.id
_entity.type
_entity.pdbx_description
1 polymer ?
#
loop_
_entity_poly.entity_id
_entity_poly.type
_entity_poly.pdbx_seq_one_letter_code
_entity_poly.pdbx_strand_id
1 'polypeptide(L)'
;MAKNLADELDSMKISGPPSLFEMPTEMVYKIAGKVDPFSRLTVRKVCRNLRNVIDDTDPGFKKVEVDLGGYAGSHRLCLTSSICSYIYYSPNSNNPGCTVERNSQRKSIEKTQLNAILDDLAVIVKNPKLRLDNFVIVSSCGNSKEFVEWLREITQSGSLLHTKRIRVIDCPGDLLGVLSHCKPGFLEAIEFYCFNSGKIDEITNLEQWKRAKSINIDSR
;
A
#
# COMPACT_ATOMS: atom_id res chain seq x y z
N MET A 1 33.88 51.57 -11.16
CA MET A 1 33.75 50.53 -10.13
C MET A 1 32.32 50.41 -9.59
N ALA A 2 31.66 51.49 -9.16
CA ALA A 2 30.29 51.43 -8.61
C ALA A 2 29.21 50.87 -9.56
N LYS A 3 29.35 51.09 -10.88
CA LYS A 3 28.41 50.59 -11.89
C LYS A 3 28.45 49.05 -12.04
N ASN A 4 29.65 48.45 -12.00
CA ASN A 4 29.80 47.00 -12.03
C ASN A 4 29.23 46.32 -10.78
N LEU A 5 29.33 46.95 -9.60
CA LEU A 5 28.73 46.40 -8.37
C LEU A 5 27.21 46.41 -8.41
N ALA A 6 26.59 47.45 -9.00
CA ALA A 6 25.14 47.51 -9.15
C ALA A 6 24.63 46.46 -10.15
N ASP A 7 25.35 46.27 -11.26
CA ASP A 7 25.03 45.27 -12.27
C ASP A 7 25.25 43.82 -11.75
N GLU A 8 26.28 43.59 -10.92
CA GLU A 8 26.47 42.31 -10.22
C GLU A 8 25.35 42.03 -9.20
N LEU A 9 24.93 43.03 -8.43
CA LEU A 9 23.87 42.90 -7.42
C LEU A 9 22.48 42.67 -8.06
N ASP A 10 22.23 43.29 -9.22
CA ASP A 10 21.02 43.04 -10.02
C ASP A 10 21.05 41.66 -10.70
N SER A 11 22.24 41.14 -11.06
CA SER A 11 22.39 39.77 -11.56
C SER A 11 22.19 38.69 -10.47
N MET A 12 22.35 39.07 -9.20
CA MET A 12 22.08 38.24 -8.02
C MET A 12 20.61 38.32 -7.54
N LYS A 13 19.74 39.11 -8.20
CA LYS A 13 18.31 39.09 -7.90
C LYS A 13 17.74 37.73 -8.30
N ILE A 14 17.52 36.90 -7.29
CA ILE A 14 16.86 35.59 -7.42
C ILE A 14 15.51 35.84 -8.10
N SER A 15 15.33 35.32 -9.31
CA SER A 15 14.20 35.61 -10.20
C SER A 15 12.90 34.91 -9.79
N GLY A 16 12.62 34.82 -8.49
CA GLY A 16 11.52 34.06 -7.90
C GLY A 16 11.99 33.20 -6.73
N PRO A 17 11.07 32.60 -5.95
CA PRO A 17 11.47 31.64 -4.93
C PRO A 17 12.18 30.43 -5.58
N PRO A 18 13.30 29.95 -5.01
CA PRO A 18 14.04 28.82 -5.57
C PRO A 18 13.18 27.56 -5.62
N SER A 19 13.38 26.77 -6.69
CA SER A 19 12.69 25.50 -6.88
C SER A 19 13.19 24.46 -5.87
N LEU A 20 12.31 23.58 -5.38
CA LEU A 20 12.71 22.46 -4.52
C LEU A 20 13.82 21.60 -5.13
N PHE A 21 13.85 21.49 -6.47
CA PHE A 21 14.84 20.69 -7.20
C PHE A 21 16.13 21.44 -7.53
N GLU A 22 16.24 22.72 -7.18
CA GLU A 22 17.54 23.43 -7.17
C GLU A 22 18.37 23.05 -5.94
N MET A 23 17.76 22.41 -4.94
CA MET A 23 18.48 21.84 -3.80
C MET A 23 19.23 20.56 -4.20
N PRO A 24 20.34 20.23 -3.52
CA PRO A 24 20.98 18.92 -3.67
C PRO A 24 19.98 17.79 -3.46
N THR A 25 20.02 16.77 -4.32
CA THR A 25 19.10 15.63 -4.29
C THR A 25 18.97 15.02 -2.89
N GLU A 26 20.08 14.87 -2.18
CA GLU A 26 20.11 14.36 -0.79
C GLU A 26 19.17 15.15 0.15
N MET A 27 19.06 16.47 -0.01
CA MET A 27 18.17 17.29 0.81
C MET A 27 16.70 17.03 0.48
N VAL A 28 16.36 16.82 -0.79
CA VAL A 28 15.00 16.46 -1.22
C VAL A 28 14.59 15.12 -0.60
N TYR A 29 15.49 14.13 -0.59
CA TYR A 29 15.27 12.84 0.09
C TYR A 29 15.13 12.99 1.61
N LYS A 30 15.95 13.85 2.26
CA LYS A 30 15.81 14.15 3.70
C LYS A 30 14.47 14.78 4.02
N ILE A 31 13.98 15.69 3.18
CA ILE A 31 12.65 16.31 3.34
C ILE A 31 11.57 15.24 3.16
N ALA A 32 11.62 14.46 2.07
CA ALA A 32 10.67 13.37 1.82
C ALA A 32 10.59 12.38 2.99
N GLY A 33 11.73 12.03 3.60
CA GLY A 33 11.82 11.18 4.79
C GLY A 33 11.19 11.77 6.06
N LYS A 34 10.98 13.09 6.12
CA LYS A 34 10.30 13.78 7.24
C LYS A 34 8.81 14.03 6.99
N VAL A 35 8.35 13.99 5.74
CA VAL A 35 6.91 14.08 5.41
C VAL A 35 6.19 12.86 5.97
N ASP A 36 5.00 13.03 6.56
CA ASP A 36 4.25 11.88 7.07
C ASP A 36 3.79 10.93 5.94
N PRO A 37 3.64 9.62 6.21
CA PRO A 37 3.27 8.61 5.21
C PRO A 37 2.05 8.96 4.36
N PHE A 38 1.03 9.62 4.92
CA PHE A 38 -0.18 9.96 4.17
C PHE A 38 0.02 11.15 3.26
N SER A 39 0.72 12.19 3.71
CA SER A 39 1.08 13.34 2.88
C SER A 39 2.00 12.92 1.73
N ARG A 40 2.86 11.92 1.92
CA ARG A 40 3.69 11.36 0.82
C ARG A 40 2.84 10.87 -0.36
N LEU A 41 1.68 10.26 -0.10
CA LEU A 41 0.78 9.79 -1.17
C LEU A 41 0.21 10.96 -2.00
N THR A 42 0.02 12.12 -1.38
CA THR A 42 -0.38 13.36 -2.07
C THR A 42 0.80 13.96 -2.84
N VAL A 43 1.97 14.09 -2.20
CA VAL A 43 3.21 14.60 -2.80
C VAL A 43 3.61 13.81 -4.05
N ARG A 44 3.44 12.48 -4.02
CA ARG A 44 3.66 11.56 -5.15
C ARG A 44 2.87 11.93 -6.41
N LYS A 45 1.73 12.62 -6.27
CA LYS A 45 0.84 13.00 -7.38
C LYS A 45 1.21 14.33 -8.01
N VAL A 46 2.06 15.14 -7.37
CA VAL A 46 2.39 16.51 -7.81
C VAL A 46 3.22 16.53 -9.09
N CYS A 47 4.37 15.86 -9.12
CA CYS A 47 5.23 15.82 -10.31
C CYS A 47 6.03 14.50 -10.41
N ARG A 48 6.66 14.26 -11.57
CA ARG A 48 7.43 13.02 -11.83
C ARG A 48 8.64 12.89 -10.90
N ASN A 49 9.35 13.98 -10.63
CA ASN A 49 10.54 13.94 -9.77
C ASN A 49 10.17 13.61 -8.31
N LEU A 50 9.13 14.27 -7.77
CA LEU A 50 8.62 13.95 -6.43
C LEU A 50 8.12 12.52 -6.35
N ARG A 51 7.43 12.03 -7.38
CA ARG A 51 6.99 10.64 -7.47
C ARG A 51 8.17 9.67 -7.34
N ASN A 52 9.25 9.90 -8.07
CA ASN A 52 10.44 9.04 -8.02
C ASN A 52 11.09 9.06 -6.64
N VAL A 53 11.21 10.23 -6.01
CA VAL A 53 11.76 10.36 -4.65
C VAL A 53 10.89 9.61 -3.64
N ILE A 54 9.56 9.76 -3.71
CA ILE A 54 8.64 9.05 -2.81
C ILE A 54 8.65 7.54 -3.05
N ASP A 55 8.68 7.10 -4.30
CA ASP A 55 8.68 5.66 -4.66
C ASP A 55 9.99 4.97 -4.25
N ASP A 56 11.09 5.73 -4.14
CA ASP A 56 12.36 5.28 -3.58
C ASP A 56 12.51 5.56 -2.07
N THR A 57 11.49 6.08 -1.39
CA THR A 57 11.52 6.23 0.08
C THR A 57 10.71 5.12 0.74
N ASP A 58 11.07 4.69 1.95
CA ASP A 58 10.21 3.81 2.76
C ASP A 58 8.83 4.47 2.90
N PRO A 59 7.72 3.83 2.49
CA PRO A 59 6.40 4.42 2.56
C PRO A 59 5.95 4.68 4.01
N GLY A 60 6.56 4.03 5.00
CA GLY A 60 6.38 4.33 6.42
C GLY A 60 5.09 3.78 7.05
N PHE A 61 4.34 2.95 6.32
CA PHE A 61 3.19 2.21 6.86
C PHE A 61 3.64 0.94 7.57
N LYS A 62 3.05 0.65 8.72
CA LYS A 62 3.33 -0.52 9.56
C LYS A 62 2.25 -1.59 9.49
N LYS A 63 1.01 -1.19 9.26
CA LYS A 63 -0.10 -2.11 9.00
C LYS A 63 -0.85 -1.72 7.74
N VAL A 64 -1.19 -2.72 6.97
CA VAL A 64 -2.13 -2.64 5.85
C VAL A 64 -3.23 -3.68 6.09
N GLU A 65 -4.47 -3.25 6.00
CA GLU A 65 -5.64 -4.12 6.06
C GLU A 65 -6.50 -3.88 4.83
N VAL A 66 -6.79 -4.96 4.10
CA VAL A 66 -7.62 -4.97 2.90
C VAL A 66 -8.88 -5.75 3.21
N ASP A 67 -10.01 -5.07 3.21
CA ASP A 67 -11.31 -5.68 3.41
C ASP A 67 -12.09 -5.65 2.09
N LEU A 68 -12.22 -6.83 1.50
CA LEU A 68 -12.97 -7.08 0.28
C LEU A 68 -14.38 -7.60 0.57
N GLY A 69 -14.69 -7.91 1.84
CA GLY A 69 -15.94 -8.55 2.28
C GLY A 69 -17.02 -7.58 2.77
N GLY A 70 -16.84 -6.28 2.57
CA GLY A 70 -17.71 -5.24 3.14
C GLY A 70 -19.18 -5.34 2.70
N TYR A 71 -20.05 -4.85 3.59
CA TYR A 71 -21.49 -4.82 3.39
C TYR A 71 -21.89 -4.06 2.11
N ALA A 72 -22.91 -4.54 1.41
CA ALA A 72 -23.44 -3.95 0.17
C ALA A 72 -22.41 -3.78 -0.97
N GLY A 73 -21.36 -4.61 -1.01
CA GLY A 73 -20.36 -4.59 -2.08
C GLY A 73 -19.30 -3.49 -1.94
N SER A 74 -19.22 -2.84 -0.77
CA SER A 74 -18.16 -1.89 -0.47
C SER A 74 -16.85 -2.60 -0.09
N HIS A 75 -15.72 -2.02 -0.44
CA HIS A 75 -14.40 -2.43 0.02
C HIS A 75 -13.78 -1.35 0.90
N ARG A 76 -12.82 -1.74 1.74
CA ARG A 76 -12.13 -0.83 2.64
C ARG A 76 -10.64 -1.12 2.66
N LEU A 77 -9.83 -0.08 2.48
CA LEU A 77 -8.40 -0.10 2.72
C LEU A 77 -8.10 0.65 4.01
N CYS A 78 -7.41 0.00 4.93
CA CYS A 78 -6.90 0.61 6.14
C CYS A 78 -5.38 0.64 6.10
N LEU A 79 -4.83 1.84 6.25
CA LEU A 79 -3.39 2.08 6.32
C LEU A 79 -3.08 2.61 7.71
N THR A 80 -2.06 2.06 8.35
CA THR A 80 -1.63 2.51 9.69
C THR A 80 -0.15 2.84 9.69
N SER A 81 0.18 4.03 10.17
CA SER A 81 1.53 4.47 10.55
C SER A 81 1.51 4.90 12.02
N SER A 82 1.72 6.19 12.33
CA SER A 82 1.41 6.77 13.65
C SER A 82 -0.09 6.94 13.89
N ILE A 83 -0.87 7.03 12.81
CA ILE A 83 -2.33 7.09 12.83
C ILE A 83 -2.89 5.98 11.95
N CYS A 84 -4.15 5.64 12.18
CA CYS A 84 -4.93 4.75 11.32
C CYS A 84 -5.87 5.58 10.43
N SER A 85 -5.88 5.31 9.13
CA SER A 85 -6.80 5.95 8.16
C SER A 85 -7.50 4.88 7.34
N TYR A 86 -8.80 5.08 7.13
CA TYR A 86 -9.62 4.23 6.29
C TYR A 86 -9.93 4.93 4.97
N ILE A 87 -9.97 4.15 3.88
CA ILE A 87 -10.44 4.54 2.56
C ILE A 87 -11.54 3.56 2.19
N TYR A 88 -12.71 4.08 1.83
CA TYR A 88 -13.87 3.28 1.46
C TYR A 88 -14.11 3.36 -0.03
N TYR A 89 -14.43 2.23 -0.64
CA TYR A 89 -14.70 2.07 -2.06
C TYR A 89 -16.09 1.47 -2.21
N SER A 90 -17.09 2.31 -2.50
CA SER A 90 -18.50 1.91 -2.55
C SER A 90 -19.03 1.93 -3.98
N PRO A 91 -20.00 1.06 -4.33
CA PRO A 91 -20.69 1.15 -5.60
C PRO A 91 -21.32 2.52 -5.83
N ASN A 92 -21.19 3.01 -7.06
CA ASN A 92 -21.95 4.17 -7.50
C ASN A 92 -23.29 3.66 -8.03
N SER A 93 -24.40 4.15 -7.45
CA SER A 93 -25.74 3.73 -7.87
C SER A 93 -26.09 4.15 -9.29
N ASN A 94 -25.40 5.17 -9.83
CA ASN A 94 -25.83 5.88 -11.05
C ASN A 94 -24.81 5.83 -12.20
N ASN A 95 -23.65 5.17 -12.03
CA ASN A 95 -22.59 5.12 -13.04
C ASN A 95 -21.78 3.83 -12.91
N PRO A 96 -21.12 3.29 -13.96
CA PRO A 96 -20.35 2.04 -13.91
C PRO A 96 -18.98 2.20 -13.19
N GLY A 97 -18.93 3.02 -12.15
CA GLY A 97 -17.74 3.35 -11.37
C GLY A 97 -17.94 3.13 -9.87
N CYS A 98 -17.00 3.63 -9.08
CA CYS A 98 -17.07 3.59 -7.63
C CYS A 98 -16.87 4.96 -7.00
N THR A 99 -17.42 5.10 -5.80
CA THR A 99 -17.20 6.24 -4.93
C THR A 99 -16.05 5.91 -3.99
N VAL A 100 -15.00 6.74 -4.01
CA VAL A 100 -13.89 6.64 -3.05
C VAL A 100 -14.03 7.71 -2.00
N GLU A 101 -14.02 7.31 -0.72
CA GLU A 101 -14.17 8.21 0.41
C GLU A 101 -13.03 8.05 1.41
N ARG A 102 -12.45 9.18 1.84
CA ARG A 102 -11.43 9.25 2.89
C ARG A 102 -11.57 10.57 3.64
N ASN A 103 -11.61 10.53 4.97
CA ASN A 103 -11.72 11.74 5.82
C ASN A 103 -12.85 12.69 5.39
N SER A 104 -14.04 12.13 5.11
CA SER A 104 -15.21 12.86 4.59
C SER A 104 -15.04 13.50 3.20
N GLN A 105 -13.89 13.35 2.56
CA GLN A 105 -13.69 13.73 1.16
C GLN A 105 -14.10 12.58 0.27
N ARG A 106 -14.97 12.88 -0.70
CA ARG A 106 -15.55 11.91 -1.61
C ARG A 106 -15.22 12.27 -3.05
N LYS A 107 -14.91 11.27 -3.87
CA LYS A 107 -14.76 11.41 -5.31
C LYS A 107 -15.38 10.22 -6.04
N SER A 108 -15.92 10.46 -7.23
CA SER A 108 -16.32 9.40 -8.16
C SER A 108 -15.16 9.06 -9.08
N ILE A 109 -14.96 7.77 -9.35
CA ILE A 109 -13.97 7.29 -10.32
C ILE A 109 -14.60 6.22 -11.22
N GLU A 110 -14.18 6.20 -12.49
CA GLU A 110 -14.66 5.25 -13.50
C GLU A 110 -13.89 3.92 -13.40
N LYS A 111 -13.88 3.32 -12.20
CA LYS A 111 -13.30 2.00 -11.91
C LYS A 111 -14.22 1.23 -10.98
N THR A 112 -14.17 -0.09 -11.07
CA THR A 112 -14.81 -0.95 -10.07
C THR A 112 -14.18 -0.73 -8.69
N GLN A 113 -14.90 -1.09 -7.63
CA GLN A 113 -14.43 -0.98 -6.25
C GLN A 113 -13.15 -1.79 -6.08
N LEU A 114 -13.12 -3.00 -6.65
CA LEU A 114 -11.97 -3.89 -6.65
C LEU A 114 -10.76 -3.26 -7.35
N ASN A 115 -10.91 -2.79 -8.59
CA ASN A 115 -9.78 -2.19 -9.31
C ASN A 115 -9.24 -0.94 -8.60
N ALA A 116 -10.13 -0.13 -8.03
CA ALA A 116 -9.76 1.07 -7.29
C ALA A 116 -8.94 0.78 -6.03
N ILE A 117 -9.37 -0.19 -5.21
CA ILE A 117 -8.63 -0.57 -3.99
C ILE A 117 -7.29 -1.22 -4.34
N LEU A 118 -7.24 -2.05 -5.39
CA LEU A 118 -6.02 -2.71 -5.84
C LEU A 118 -4.99 -1.70 -6.39
N ASP A 119 -5.43 -0.67 -7.10
CA ASP A 119 -4.56 0.42 -7.57
C ASP A 119 -3.94 1.21 -6.43
N ASP A 120 -4.75 1.62 -5.44
CA ASP A 120 -4.25 2.35 -4.27
C ASP A 120 -3.33 1.48 -3.41
N LEU A 121 -3.67 0.19 -3.26
CA LEU A 121 -2.82 -0.79 -2.57
C LEU A 121 -1.49 -0.98 -3.31
N ALA A 122 -1.50 -1.10 -4.64
CA ALA A 122 -0.31 -1.31 -5.47
C ALA A 122 0.74 -0.21 -5.28
N VAL A 123 0.34 1.05 -5.07
CA VAL A 123 1.25 2.16 -4.78
C VAL A 123 2.12 1.88 -3.56
N ILE A 124 1.60 1.12 -2.59
CA ILE A 124 2.24 0.88 -1.31
C ILE A 124 3.01 -0.44 -1.37
N VAL A 125 2.35 -1.52 -1.79
CA VAL A 125 2.91 -2.87 -1.71
C VAL A 125 4.00 -3.14 -2.74
N LYS A 126 4.05 -2.38 -3.85
CA LYS A 126 5.14 -2.47 -4.83
C LYS A 126 6.43 -1.81 -4.36
N ASN A 127 6.40 -1.03 -3.28
CA ASN A 127 7.59 -0.35 -2.80
C ASN A 127 8.55 -1.37 -2.14
N PRO A 128 9.77 -1.56 -2.66
CA PRO A 128 10.69 -2.58 -2.16
C PRO A 128 11.23 -2.29 -0.76
N LYS A 129 11.09 -1.05 -0.27
CA LYS A 129 11.47 -0.64 1.09
C LYS A 129 10.34 -0.83 2.10
N LEU A 130 9.13 -1.17 1.67
CA LEU A 130 8.01 -1.47 2.57
C LEU A 130 8.36 -2.62 3.51
N ARG A 131 8.18 -2.40 4.81
CA ARG A 131 8.31 -3.41 5.86
C ARG A 131 7.09 -3.31 6.78
N LEU A 132 6.18 -4.27 6.67
CA LEU A 132 4.96 -4.33 7.46
C LEU A 132 5.17 -5.14 8.75
N ASP A 133 4.58 -4.68 9.83
CA ASP A 133 4.39 -5.49 11.03
C ASP A 133 3.17 -6.41 10.88
N ASN A 134 2.10 -5.92 10.23
CA ASN A 134 0.88 -6.70 10.01
C ASN A 134 0.30 -6.46 8.61
N PHE A 135 0.00 -7.55 7.89
CA PHE A 135 -0.81 -7.53 6.68
C PHE A 135 -2.10 -8.31 6.93
N VAL A 136 -3.24 -7.65 6.83
CA VAL A 136 -4.54 -8.23 7.14
C VAL A 136 -5.39 -8.27 5.88
N ILE A 137 -6.03 -9.40 5.63
CA ILE A 137 -6.95 -9.58 4.53
C ILE A 137 -8.27 -10.10 5.09
N VAL A 138 -9.35 -9.42 4.75
CA VAL A 138 -10.72 -9.83 5.07
C VAL A 138 -11.43 -10.06 3.75
N SER A 139 -11.95 -11.26 3.53
CA SER A 139 -12.64 -11.57 2.28
C SER A 139 -13.70 -12.63 2.53
N SER A 140 -14.95 -12.20 2.66
CA SER A 140 -16.12 -13.09 2.78
C SER A 140 -16.79 -13.39 1.42
N CYS A 141 -16.23 -12.90 0.31
CA CYS A 141 -16.90 -12.82 -0.99
C CYS A 141 -16.02 -13.26 -2.18
N GLY A 142 -16.61 -13.32 -3.38
CA GLY A 142 -16.03 -13.89 -4.60
C GLY A 142 -14.73 -13.28 -5.13
N ASN A 143 -14.27 -12.14 -4.59
CA ASN A 143 -13.09 -11.42 -5.09
C ASN A 143 -11.74 -12.00 -4.61
N SER A 144 -11.76 -13.08 -3.81
CA SER A 144 -10.55 -13.66 -3.24
C SER A 144 -9.59 -14.21 -4.30
N LYS A 145 -10.11 -14.81 -5.36
CA LYS A 145 -9.31 -15.33 -6.47
C LYS A 145 -8.61 -14.18 -7.17
N GLU A 146 -9.35 -13.19 -7.67
CA GLU A 146 -8.83 -12.01 -8.36
C GLU A 146 -7.77 -11.28 -7.53
N PHE A 147 -7.97 -11.18 -6.21
CA PHE A 147 -6.98 -10.61 -5.30
C PHE A 147 -5.66 -11.40 -5.29
N VAL A 148 -5.72 -12.73 -5.19
CA VAL A 148 -4.51 -13.58 -5.22
C VAL A 148 -3.84 -13.52 -6.59
N GLU A 149 -4.61 -13.45 -7.68
CA GLU A 149 -4.06 -13.28 -9.03
C GLU A 149 -3.33 -11.95 -9.18
N TRP A 150 -3.96 -10.86 -8.75
CA TRP A 150 -3.32 -9.54 -8.71
C TRP A 150 -2.06 -9.54 -7.84
N LEU A 151 -2.10 -10.17 -6.66
CA LEU A 151 -0.94 -10.22 -5.76
C LEU A 151 0.23 -10.97 -6.40
N ARG A 152 -0.06 -12.04 -7.12
CA ARG A 152 0.92 -12.77 -7.90
C ARG A 152 1.54 -11.87 -8.96
N GLU A 153 0.76 -11.13 -9.74
CA GLU A 153 1.28 -10.20 -10.76
C GLU A 153 2.24 -9.16 -10.19
N ILE A 154 1.91 -8.56 -9.05
CA ILE A 154 2.75 -7.50 -8.47
C ILE A 154 3.99 -8.02 -7.74
N THR A 155 4.04 -9.33 -7.44
CA THR A 155 5.20 -9.99 -6.80
C THR A 155 6.04 -10.83 -7.77
N GLN A 156 5.60 -11.00 -9.02
CA GLN A 156 6.30 -11.75 -10.08
C GLN A 156 7.72 -11.26 -10.37
N SER A 157 8.03 -9.98 -10.10
CA SER A 157 9.38 -9.41 -10.26
C SER A 157 10.38 -9.86 -9.18
N GLY A 158 10.00 -10.80 -8.30
CA GLY A 158 10.81 -11.28 -7.19
C GLY A 158 10.70 -10.44 -5.91
N SER A 159 9.91 -9.36 -5.94
CA SER A 159 9.62 -8.53 -4.77
C SER A 159 8.55 -9.18 -3.89
N LEU A 160 8.97 -10.15 -3.07
CA LEU A 160 8.13 -10.73 -2.03
C LEU A 160 7.77 -9.68 -0.97
N LEU A 161 6.56 -9.78 -0.43
CA LEU A 161 6.10 -8.92 0.65
C LEU A 161 6.88 -9.19 1.93
N HIS A 162 7.46 -8.13 2.48
CA HIS A 162 8.10 -8.17 3.78
C HIS A 162 7.07 -7.78 4.85
N THR A 163 6.36 -8.77 5.37
CA THR A 163 5.44 -8.63 6.51
C THR A 163 5.79 -9.61 7.62
N LYS A 164 5.79 -9.16 8.89
CA LYS A 164 6.05 -10.04 10.04
C LYS A 164 4.86 -10.93 10.36
N ARG A 165 3.64 -10.43 10.18
CA ARG A 165 2.41 -11.17 10.42
C ARG A 165 1.49 -11.06 9.22
N ILE A 166 0.86 -12.18 8.89
CA ILE A 166 -0.29 -12.20 8.01
C ILE A 166 -1.51 -12.71 8.76
N ARG A 167 -2.62 -12.01 8.59
CA ARG A 167 -3.93 -12.40 9.13
C ARG A 167 -4.92 -12.48 7.99
N VAL A 168 -5.59 -13.61 7.87
CA VAL A 168 -6.65 -13.81 6.88
C VAL A 168 -7.93 -14.15 7.62
N ILE A 169 -8.96 -13.32 7.44
CA ILE A 169 -10.26 -13.41 8.11
C ILE A 169 -11.32 -13.77 7.07
N ASP A 170 -12.25 -14.63 7.45
CA ASP A 170 -13.28 -15.21 6.56
C ASP A 170 -12.65 -15.99 5.39
N CYS A 171 -11.50 -16.62 5.64
CA CYS A 171 -10.59 -17.16 4.64
C CYS A 171 -11.24 -18.21 3.69
N PRO A 172 -11.56 -17.87 2.43
CA PRO A 172 -11.87 -18.88 1.43
C PRO A 172 -10.59 -19.62 1.05
N GLY A 173 -10.71 -20.89 0.63
CA GLY A 173 -9.54 -21.73 0.36
C GLY A 173 -8.56 -21.15 -0.66
N ASP A 174 -9.07 -20.43 -1.67
CA ASP A 174 -8.22 -19.84 -2.72
C ASP A 174 -7.34 -18.70 -2.18
N LEU A 175 -7.71 -18.07 -1.06
CA LEU A 175 -6.94 -16.99 -0.44
C LEU A 175 -5.65 -17.47 0.24
N LEU A 176 -5.51 -18.79 0.45
CA LEU A 176 -4.31 -19.40 1.01
C LEU A 176 -3.06 -19.16 0.15
N GLY A 177 -3.24 -18.98 -1.16
CA GLY A 177 -2.15 -18.68 -2.09
C GLY A 177 -1.37 -17.40 -1.75
N VAL A 178 -1.96 -16.48 -0.97
CA VAL A 178 -1.32 -15.25 -0.50
C VAL A 178 0.00 -15.52 0.25
N LEU A 179 0.11 -16.64 0.96
CA LEU A 179 1.30 -16.97 1.74
C LEU A 179 2.55 -17.09 0.87
N SER A 180 2.40 -17.64 -0.35
CA SER A 180 3.51 -17.83 -1.29
C SER A 180 4.16 -16.50 -1.73
N HIS A 181 3.46 -15.38 -1.57
CA HIS A 181 3.90 -14.04 -1.94
C HIS A 181 4.58 -13.28 -0.78
N CYS A 182 4.64 -13.86 0.41
CA CYS A 182 5.37 -13.31 1.56
C CYS A 182 6.81 -13.83 1.60
N LYS A 183 7.75 -13.02 2.10
CA LYS A 183 9.17 -13.38 2.23
C LYS A 183 9.37 -14.45 3.32
N PRO A 184 9.83 -15.68 3.00
CA PRO A 184 10.14 -16.68 4.02
C PRO A 184 11.20 -16.19 5.00
N GLY A 185 11.05 -16.52 6.27
CA GLY A 185 11.95 -16.11 7.35
C GLY A 185 11.79 -14.66 7.81
N PHE A 186 11.11 -13.80 7.03
CA PHE A 186 10.61 -12.52 7.52
C PHE A 186 9.18 -12.63 8.07
N LEU A 187 8.36 -13.51 7.47
CA LEU A 187 7.05 -13.86 8.00
C LEU A 187 7.21 -14.72 9.27
N GLU A 188 6.81 -14.17 10.40
CA GLU A 188 6.93 -14.78 11.73
C GLU A 188 5.62 -15.36 12.23
N ALA A 189 4.48 -14.78 11.87
CA ALA A 189 3.17 -15.20 12.36
C ALA A 189 2.14 -15.34 11.22
N ILE A 190 1.42 -16.46 11.24
CA ILE A 190 0.32 -16.77 10.31
C ILE A 190 -0.94 -16.98 11.13
N GLU A 191 -2.00 -16.24 10.81
CA GLU A 191 -3.27 -16.33 11.52
C GLU A 191 -4.43 -16.47 10.54
N PHE A 192 -5.17 -17.57 10.64
CA PHE A 192 -6.39 -17.82 9.89
C PHE A 192 -7.59 -17.79 10.85
N TYR A 193 -8.57 -16.94 10.58
CA TYR A 193 -9.80 -16.85 11.37
C TYR A 193 -11.02 -17.16 10.51
N CYS A 194 -12.00 -17.84 11.10
CA CYS A 194 -13.19 -18.32 10.41
C CYS A 194 -12.82 -19.22 9.22
N PHE A 195 -11.85 -20.10 9.43
CA PHE A 195 -11.28 -20.94 8.41
C PHE A 195 -12.26 -22.07 8.03
N ASN A 196 -12.67 -22.10 6.75
CA ASN A 196 -13.61 -23.10 6.22
C ASN A 196 -13.02 -23.86 5.02
N SER A 197 -11.70 -24.12 5.05
CA SER A 197 -10.97 -24.63 3.89
C SER A 197 -10.30 -25.96 4.20
N GLY A 198 -10.68 -27.02 3.46
CA GLY A 198 -9.97 -28.31 3.47
C GLY A 198 -8.63 -28.28 2.73
N LYS A 199 -8.16 -27.11 2.26
CA LYS A 199 -6.96 -26.96 1.43
C LYS A 199 -5.69 -26.61 2.22
N ILE A 200 -5.69 -26.81 3.55
CA ILE A 200 -4.54 -26.45 4.37
C ILE A 200 -3.27 -27.21 3.96
N ASP A 201 -3.43 -28.44 3.46
CA ASP A 201 -2.33 -29.28 2.99
C ASP A 201 -1.55 -28.63 1.85
N GLU A 202 -2.19 -27.77 1.04
CA GLU A 202 -1.55 -27.03 -0.07
C GLU A 202 -0.48 -26.04 0.42
N ILE A 203 -0.60 -25.53 1.66
CA ILE A 203 0.29 -24.51 2.20
C ILE A 203 1.28 -25.01 3.24
N THR A 204 1.07 -26.20 3.82
CA THR A 204 1.98 -26.77 4.83
C THR A 204 3.41 -26.99 4.32
N ASN A 205 3.55 -27.22 3.01
CA ASN A 205 4.85 -27.44 2.36
C ASN A 205 5.61 -26.16 2.02
N LEU A 206 4.99 -24.98 2.14
CA LEU A 206 5.61 -23.69 1.85
C LEU A 206 6.71 -23.35 2.86
N GLU A 207 7.81 -22.74 2.38
CA GLU A 207 8.88 -22.27 3.27
C GLU A 207 8.40 -21.18 4.24
N GLN A 208 7.41 -20.38 3.84
CA GLN A 208 6.75 -19.40 4.70
C GLN A 208 6.06 -20.06 5.88
N TRP A 209 5.41 -21.21 5.66
CA TRP A 209 4.76 -21.99 6.71
C TRP A 209 5.79 -22.59 7.66
N LYS A 210 6.79 -23.31 7.11
CA LYS A 210 7.80 -24.01 7.92
C LYS A 210 8.67 -23.09 8.77
N ARG A 211 8.90 -21.85 8.33
CA ARG A 211 9.76 -20.88 9.02
C ARG A 211 9.00 -19.89 9.91
N ALA A 212 7.66 -19.94 9.91
CA ALA A 212 6.87 -19.13 10.83
C ALA A 212 7.11 -19.58 12.28
N LYS A 213 7.15 -18.61 13.20
CA LYS A 213 7.31 -18.82 14.63
C LYS A 213 6.00 -19.21 15.31
N SER A 214 4.87 -18.75 14.77
CA SER A 214 3.54 -19.04 15.30
C SER A 214 2.52 -19.19 14.18
N ILE A 215 1.68 -20.22 14.29
CA ILE A 215 0.56 -20.46 13.38
C ILE A 215 -0.69 -20.61 14.25
N ASN A 216 -1.70 -19.79 13.99
CA ASN A 216 -3.01 -19.89 14.64
C ASN A 216 -4.08 -20.11 13.58
N ILE A 217 -4.92 -21.12 13.79
CA ILE A 217 -6.03 -21.47 12.90
C ILE A 217 -7.27 -21.59 13.78
N ASP A 218 -8.23 -20.71 13.54
CA ASP A 218 -9.51 -20.67 14.21
C ASP A 218 -10.61 -21.03 13.17
N SER A 219 -11.19 -22.22 13.34
CA SER A 219 -12.28 -22.74 12.50
C SER A 219 -13.63 -22.30 13.05
N ARG A 220 -14.57 -21.97 12.16
CA ARG A 220 -15.98 -21.76 12.55
C ARG A 220 -16.69 -23.06 12.85
#